data_AF-A0A9P6KYZ3-F1
#
_entry.id   AF-A0A9P6KYZ3-F1
#
_cell.length_a   1.000
_cell.length_b   1.000
_cell.length_c   1.000
_cell.angle_alpha   90.00
_cell.angle_beta   90.00
_cell.angle_gamma   90.00
#
_symmetry.space_group_name_H-M   'P 1'
#
loop_
_entity.id
_entity.type
_entity.pdbx_description
1 polymer ?
#
loop_
_entity_poly.entity_id
_entity_poly.type
_entity_poly.pdbx_seq_one_letter_code
_entity_poly.pdbx_strand_id
1 'polypeptide(L)'
;MLLRNLDARRVLLNGTRRLCVKGLYDNFIVVQIFIGRTKGVNVSVPRIDMMPSDTTIPFVLKRRQFPVFIAFFMTIYKSQGQSFDRVGVYLPEPVFTHGQSYVALSRVRREGI
;
A
#
# COMPACT_ATOMS: atom_id res chain seq x y z
N MET A 1 2.09 -0.78 4.09
CA MET A 1 1.99 -0.20 2.74
C MET A 1 1.43 1.21 2.87
N LEU A 2 2.04 2.20 2.23
CA LEU A 2 1.48 3.55 2.15
C LEU A 2 0.39 3.62 1.10
N LEU A 3 -0.66 4.38 1.38
CA LEU A 3 -1.81 4.61 0.50
C LEU A 3 -1.74 5.94 -0.27
N ARG A 4 -0.79 6.81 0.10
CA ARG A 4 -0.60 8.13 -0.50
C ARG A 4 0.89 8.45 -0.62
N ASN A 5 1.18 9.37 -1.54
CA ASN A 5 2.49 9.99 -1.64
C ASN A 5 2.62 10.99 -0.49
N LEU A 6 3.65 10.82 0.34
CA LEU A 6 3.98 11.73 1.44
C LEU A 6 5.24 12.53 1.11
N ASP A 7 6.29 11.84 0.65
CA ASP A 7 7.59 12.47 0.39
C ASP A 7 8.31 11.70 -0.73
N ALA A 8 8.45 12.35 -1.88
CA ALA A 8 9.14 11.77 -3.02
C ALA A 8 10.66 11.62 -2.77
N ARG A 9 11.28 12.52 -1.98
CA ARG A 9 12.72 12.49 -1.71
C ARG A 9 13.08 11.29 -0.84
N ARG A 10 12.22 10.96 0.12
CA ARG A 10 12.39 9.79 1.01
C ARG A 10 11.79 8.49 0.45
N VAL A 11 11.28 8.51 -0.78
CA VAL A 11 10.65 7.34 -1.44
C VAL A 11 9.42 6.83 -0.67
N LEU A 12 8.70 7.75 -0.02
CA LEU A 12 7.43 7.50 0.67
C LEU A 12 6.28 7.77 -0.29
N LEU A 13 6.17 6.88 -1.29
CA LEU A 13 5.16 6.94 -2.33
C LEU A 13 4.04 5.93 -2.05
N ASN A 14 2.92 6.09 -2.76
CA ASN A 14 1.83 5.13 -2.72
C ASN A 14 2.32 3.75 -3.17
N GLY A 15 1.97 2.72 -2.41
CA GLY A 15 2.47 1.37 -2.62
C GLY A 15 3.82 1.07 -1.96
N THR A 16 4.46 2.02 -1.26
CA THR A 16 5.67 1.72 -0.48
C THR A 16 5.32 0.75 0.65
N ARG A 17 5.82 -0.49 0.55
CA ARG A 17 5.53 -1.61 1.47
C ARG A 17 6.59 -1.85 2.52
N ARG A 18 7.83 -1.44 2.25
CA ARG A 18 9.03 -1.82 3.02
C ARG A 18 9.18 -0.96 4.28
N LEU A 19 8.09 -0.91 5.05
CA LEU A 19 7.92 -0.11 6.26
C LEU A 19 7.53 -1.04 7.40
N CYS A 20 8.25 -0.95 8.52
CA CYS A 20 7.86 -1.60 9.76
C CYS A 20 7.41 -0.53 10.75
N VAL A 21 6.31 -0.79 11.45
CA VAL A 21 5.85 0.08 12.53
C VAL A 21 6.75 -0.13 13.75
N LYS A 22 7.31 0.96 14.27
CA LYS A 22 8.14 0.96 15.49
C LYS A 22 7.42 1.54 16.70
N GLY A 23 6.50 2.47 16.47
CA GLY A 23 5.73 3.10 17.53
C GLY A 23 4.39 3.59 17.01
N LEU A 24 3.35 3.43 17.83
CA LEU A 24 2.00 3.91 17.57
C LEU A 24 1.70 5.00 18.59
N TYR A 25 1.30 6.17 18.10
CA TYR A 25 0.89 7.31 18.91
C TYR A 25 -0.47 7.79 18.39
N ASP A 26 -1.13 8.65 19.16
CA ASP A 26 -2.49 9.10 18.84
C ASP A 26 -2.58 9.77 17.46
N ASN A 27 -1.62 10.63 17.14
CA ASN A 27 -1.66 11.49 15.95
C ASN A 27 -0.66 11.10 14.84
N PHE A 28 0.30 10.23 15.13
CA PHE A 28 1.32 9.80 14.17
C PHE A 28 1.77 8.36 14.44
N ILE A 29 2.26 7.70 13.38
CA ILE A 29 2.87 6.39 13.47
C ILE A 29 4.34 6.55 13.11
N VAL A 30 5.24 5.98 13.90
CA VAL A 30 6.66 5.92 13.54
C VAL A 30 6.92 4.64 12.77
N VAL A 31 7.39 4.79 11.54
CA VAL A 31 7.76 3.68 10.66
C VAL A 31 9.24 3.73 10.32
N GLN A 32 9.87 2.56 10.23
CA GLN A 32 11.25 2.42 9.76
C GLN A 32 11.26 1.83 8.35
N ILE A 33 12.08 2.40 7.47
CA ILE A 33 12.28 1.89 6.11
C ILE A 33 13.30 0.75 6.11
N PHE A 34 12.95 -0.40 5.54
CA PHE A 34 13.81 -1.60 5.61
C PHE A 34 14.76 -1.76 4.42
N ILE A 35 14.46 -1.18 3.25
CA ILE A 35 15.21 -1.42 2.02
C ILE A 35 15.21 -0.15 1.15
N GLY A 36 16.29 0.08 0.42
CA GLY A 36 16.47 1.22 -0.48
C GLY A 36 17.53 2.21 0.05
N ARG A 37 17.65 3.37 -0.61
CA ARG A 37 18.64 4.41 -0.25
C ARG A 37 18.43 4.97 1.16
N THR A 38 17.20 4.95 1.65
CA THR A 38 16.80 5.49 2.96
C THR A 38 16.61 4.38 4.01
N LYS A 39 17.26 3.22 3.83
CA LYS A 39 17.21 2.11 4.79
C LYS A 39 17.63 2.57 6.19
N GLY A 40 16.88 2.15 7.20
CA GLY A 40 17.15 2.45 8.61
C GLY A 40 16.56 3.76 9.10
N VAL A 41 16.13 4.65 8.21
CA VAL A 41 15.54 5.94 8.57
C VAL A 41 14.16 5.75 9.19
N ASN A 42 13.94 6.41 10.32
CA ASN A 42 12.64 6.52 10.97
C ASN A 42 11.87 7.71 10.41
N VAL A 43 10.60 7.50 10.10
CA VAL A 43 9.71 8.49 9.51
C VAL A 43 8.40 8.50 10.31
N SER A 44 7.90 9.69 10.62
CA SER A 44 6.55 9.88 11.16
C SER A 44 5.52 9.95 10.04
N VAL A 45 4.49 9.11 10.12
CA VAL A 45 3.32 9.13 9.22
C VAL A 45 2.13 9.74 9.98
N PRO A 46 1.69 10.95 9.61
CA PRO A 46 0.54 11.60 10.25
C PRO A 46 -0.79 11.06 9.73
N ARG A 47 -1.88 11.38 10.43
CA ARG A 47 -3.24 11.23 9.89
C ARG A 47 -3.47 12.27 8.78
N ILE A 48 -4.02 11.83 7.66
CA ILE A 48 -4.42 12.69 6.54
C ILE A 48 -5.93 12.75 6.42
N ASP A 49 -6.45 13.88 5.97
CA ASP A 49 -7.86 14.02 5.60
C ASP A 49 -8.04 13.52 4.16
N MET A 50 -8.99 12.63 3.95
CA MET A 50 -9.36 12.11 2.65
C MET A 50 -10.78 12.52 2.32
N MET A 51 -10.99 12.99 1.09
CA MET A 51 -12.30 13.34 0.56
C MET A 51 -12.59 12.42 -0.64
N PRO A 52 -13.82 11.91 -0.78
CA PRO A 52 -14.25 11.30 -2.02
C PRO A 52 -14.32 12.36 -3.12
N SER A 53 -13.87 12.01 -4.33
CA SER A 53 -13.88 12.91 -5.50
C SER A 53 -15.29 13.11 -6.06
N ASP A 54 -16.17 12.13 -5.82
CA ASP A 54 -17.49 12.04 -6.43
C ASP A 54 -18.53 12.31 -5.35
N THR A 55 -19.17 13.47 -5.40
CA THR A 55 -20.14 13.90 -4.39
C THR A 55 -21.44 14.26 -5.09
N THR A 56 -22.27 13.25 -5.34
CA THR A 56 -23.73 13.40 -5.52
C THR A 56 -24.44 13.82 -4.22
N ILE A 57 -23.70 13.86 -3.11
CA ILE A 57 -24.14 14.28 -1.79
C ILE A 57 -23.94 15.79 -1.57
N PRO A 58 -24.88 16.48 -0.90
CA PRO A 58 -24.87 17.95 -0.75
C PRO A 58 -23.84 18.47 0.26
N PHE A 59 -22.92 17.63 0.75
CA PHE A 59 -21.89 17.99 1.72
C PHE A 59 -20.57 17.27 1.44
N VAL A 60 -19.46 17.87 1.88
CA VAL A 60 -18.12 17.31 1.71
C VAL A 60 -17.82 16.35 2.86
N LEU A 61 -17.81 15.05 2.58
CA LEU A 61 -17.37 14.04 3.54
C LEU A 61 -15.85 14.06 3.68
N LYS A 62 -15.34 14.43 4.85
CA LYS A 62 -13.91 14.31 5.19
C LYS A 62 -13.68 13.13 6.12
N ARG A 63 -12.83 12.19 5.71
CA ARG A 63 -12.39 11.06 6.55
C ARG A 63 -10.93 11.26 6.95
N ARG A 64 -10.66 11.46 8.24
CA ARG A 64 -9.30 11.53 8.77
C ARG A 64 -8.79 10.15 9.14
N GLN A 65 -7.70 9.70 8.51
CA GLN A 65 -7.08 8.40 8.83
C GLN A 65 -5.58 8.37 8.54
N PHE A 66 -4.89 7.38 9.10
CA PHE A 66 -3.52 7.09 8.67
C PHE A 66 -3.52 6.52 7.25
N PRO A 67 -2.64 7.00 6.34
CA PRO A 67 -2.55 6.49 4.99
C PRO A 67 -1.73 5.20 4.93
N VAL A 68 -2.04 4.22 5.79
CA VAL A 68 -1.34 2.94 5.88
C VAL A 68 -2.31 1.77 5.74
N PHE A 69 -1.80 0.68 5.17
CA PHE A 69 -2.50 -0.60 5.06
C PHE A 69 -1.52 -1.74 5.34
N ILE A 70 -2.01 -2.83 5.93
CA ILE A 70 -1.19 -4.03 6.21
C ILE A 70 -0.70 -4.61 4.87
N ALA A 71 0.60 -4.91 4.77
CA ALA A 71 1.23 -5.26 3.49
C ALA A 71 1.54 -6.76 3.32
N PHE A 72 1.14 -7.61 4.27
CA PHE A 72 1.40 -9.06 4.19
C PHE A 72 0.53 -9.75 3.14
N PHE A 73 -0.74 -9.35 3.05
CA PHE A 73 -1.69 -9.86 2.08
C PHE A 73 -2.39 -8.67 1.40
N MET A 74 -2.73 -8.82 0.13
CA MET A 74 -3.53 -7.83 -0.59
C MET A 74 -4.34 -8.49 -1.69
N THR A 75 -5.39 -7.81 -2.11
CA THR A 75 -6.20 -8.25 -3.25
C THR A 75 -5.42 -8.06 -4.54
N ILE A 76 -5.74 -8.89 -5.54
CA ILE A 76 -5.16 -8.82 -6.89
C ILE A 76 -5.29 -7.41 -7.46
N TYR A 77 -6.47 -6.80 -7.32
CA TYR A 77 -6.72 -5.43 -7.78
C TYR A 77 -5.78 -4.40 -7.12
N LYS A 78 -5.52 -4.52 -5.81
CA LYS A 78 -4.60 -3.59 -5.11
C LYS A 78 -3.14 -3.80 -5.48
N SER A 79 -2.79 -4.98 -6.01
CA SER A 79 -1.43 -5.26 -6.47
C SER A 79 -1.12 -4.70 -7.87
N GLN A 80 -2.13 -4.24 -8.60
CA GLN A 80 -1.98 -3.73 -9.97
C GLN A 80 -0.99 -2.56 -10.03
N GLY A 81 -0.12 -2.58 -11.04
CA GLY A 81 0.92 -1.56 -11.22
C GLY A 81 2.13 -1.71 -10.31
N GLN A 82 2.19 -2.78 -9.51
CA GLN A 82 3.32 -3.05 -8.63
C GLN A 82 4.03 -4.35 -9.02
N SER A 83 5.30 -4.48 -8.61
CA SER A 83 6.11 -5.69 -8.83
C SER A 83 6.63 -6.26 -7.51
N PHE A 84 6.83 -7.57 -7.48
CA PHE A 84 7.28 -8.33 -6.32
C PHE A 84 8.31 -9.37 -6.72
N ASP A 85 9.12 -9.76 -5.74
CA ASP A 85 10.16 -10.79 -5.92
C ASP A 85 9.57 -12.20 -5.77
N ARG A 86 8.63 -12.39 -4.83
CA ARG A 86 7.88 -13.63 -4.59
C ARG A 86 6.46 -13.29 -4.13
N VAL A 87 5.47 -14.05 -4.58
CA VAL A 87 4.05 -13.90 -4.20
C VAL A 87 3.42 -15.28 -4.06
N GLY A 88 2.64 -15.49 -3.00
CA GLY A 88 1.70 -16.61 -2.91
C GLY A 88 0.33 -16.17 -3.38
N VAL A 89 -0.29 -16.90 -4.30
CA VAL A 89 -1.65 -16.63 -4.78
C VAL A 89 -2.61 -17.59 -4.09
N TYR A 90 -3.53 -17.06 -3.29
CA TYR A 90 -4.56 -17.83 -2.60
C TYR A 90 -5.92 -17.55 -3.26
N LEU A 91 -6.50 -18.59 -3.87
CA LEU A 91 -7.79 -18.53 -4.57
C LEU A 91 -8.67 -19.67 -4.03
N PRO A 92 -9.47 -19.42 -2.98
CA PRO A 92 -10.41 -20.42 -2.47
C PRO A 92 -11.57 -20.70 -3.45
N GLU A 93 -11.87 -19.71 -4.30
CA GLU A 93 -12.90 -19.75 -5.34
C GLU A 93 -12.29 -19.31 -6.68
N PRO A 94 -12.90 -19.68 -7.83
CA PRO A 94 -12.43 -19.24 -9.14
C PRO A 94 -12.47 -17.70 -9.28
N VAL A 95 -11.59 -17.16 -10.12
CA VAL A 95 -11.48 -15.70 -10.32
C VAL A 95 -12.76 -15.10 -10.89
N PHE A 96 -13.20 -13.98 -10.32
CA PHE A 96 -14.51 -13.39 -10.62
C PHE A 96 -14.54 -12.65 -11.96
N THR A 97 -13.43 -12.04 -12.38
CA THR A 97 -13.38 -11.26 -13.63
C THR A 97 -12.24 -11.71 -14.55
N HIS A 98 -12.45 -11.54 -15.85
CA HIS A 98 -11.43 -11.74 -16.86
C HIS A 98 -10.15 -10.95 -16.54
N GLY A 99 -8.99 -11.56 -16.75
CA GLY A 99 -7.68 -10.93 -16.54
C GLY A 99 -7.17 -10.88 -15.09
N GLN A 100 -7.95 -11.25 -14.06
CA GLN A 100 -7.46 -11.21 -12.67
C GLN A 100 -6.31 -12.20 -12.41
N SER A 101 -6.42 -13.42 -12.93
CA SER A 101 -5.36 -14.43 -12.84
C SER A 101 -4.08 -13.95 -13.53
N TYR A 102 -4.21 -13.36 -14.72
CA TYR A 102 -3.09 -12.75 -15.43
C TYR A 102 -2.45 -11.60 -14.63
N VAL A 103 -3.27 -10.72 -14.05
CA VAL A 103 -2.76 -9.63 -13.19
C VAL A 103 -1.99 -10.22 -12.02
N ALA A 104 -2.50 -11.26 -11.35
CA ALA A 104 -1.83 -11.89 -10.22
C ALA A 104 -0.47 -12.49 -10.60
N LEU A 105 -0.39 -13.25 -11.69
CA LEU A 105 0.83 -13.92 -12.13
C LEU A 105 1.87 -12.92 -12.67
N SER A 106 1.43 -11.88 -13.39
CA SER A 106 2.31 -10.81 -13.91
C SER A 106 2.95 -9.92 -12.84
N ARG A 107 2.59 -10.09 -11.56
CA ARG A 107 3.18 -9.31 -10.46
C ARG A 107 4.62 -9.74 -10.12
N VAL A 108 5.05 -10.94 -10.52
CA VAL A 108 6.36 -11.51 -10.17
C VAL A 108 7.37 -11.25 -11.28
N ARG A 109 8.61 -10.85 -10.91
CA ARG A 109 9.67 -10.51 -11.88
C ARG A 109 10.47 -11.69 -12.43
N ARG A 110 10.45 -12.84 -11.75
CA ARG A 110 11.12 -14.09 -12.15
C ARG A 110 10.20 -15.27 -11.86
N GLU A 111 10.06 -16.19 -12.80
CA GLU A 111 9.43 -17.48 -12.51
C GLU A 111 10.24 -18.16 -11.40
N GLY A 112 9.53 -18.62 -10.36
CA GLY A 112 10.16 -19.34 -9.26
C GLY A 112 10.67 -20.68 -9.79
N ILE A 113 11.99 -20.88 -9.70
CA ILE A 113 12.62 -22.21 -9.76
C ILE A 113 12.42 -22.85 -8.38
#